data_AF-A0A960HVH2-F1
#
_entry.id   AF-A0A960HVH2-F1
#
_cell.length_a   1.000
_cell.length_b   1.000
_cell.length_c   1.000
_cell.angle_alpha   90.00
_cell.angle_beta   90.00
_cell.angle_gamma   90.00
#
_symmetry.space_group_name_H-M   'P 1'
#
loop_
_entity.id
_entity.type
_entity.pdbx_description
1 polymer ?
#
loop_
_entity_poly.entity_id
_entity_poly.type
_entity_poly.pdbx_seq_one_letter_code
_entity_poly.pdbx_strand_id
1 'polypeptide(L)'
;MPDATAHPPPPAALRATAIVATVGVVVAIAGLLLLLRPVTTPVQDCGTALGFLLDGRTNTFADPADPPDGLTEAEVTDNNERPCRVRVADTARPGAIAFVAGMALAIVALLVEAVARGSSWLRRRARARRDRARATPAPPPPQPPATPGDDAPTTRSADAGPPTA
;
A
#
# COMPACT_ATOMS: atom_id res chain seq x y z
N MET A 1 2.07 -41.04 -6.83
CA MET A 1 2.51 -39.82 -6.14
C MET A 1 2.27 -38.66 -7.09
N PRO A 2 1.19 -37.87 -6.95
CA PRO A 2 0.93 -36.72 -7.82
C PRO A 2 1.94 -35.61 -7.53
N ASP A 3 2.52 -35.10 -8.61
CA ASP A 3 3.53 -34.05 -8.61
C ASP A 3 3.11 -32.81 -7.84
N ALA A 4 4.07 -32.29 -7.08
CA ALA A 4 3.98 -31.06 -6.32
C ALA A 4 3.58 -29.89 -7.23
N THR A 5 2.34 -29.42 -7.06
CA THR A 5 1.85 -28.05 -7.24
C THR A 5 2.80 -27.12 -8.00
N ALA A 6 2.84 -27.23 -9.33
CA ALA A 6 3.45 -26.21 -10.18
C ALA A 6 2.59 -24.94 -10.07
N HIS A 7 2.98 -24.03 -9.17
CA HIS A 7 2.31 -22.74 -9.03
C HIS A 7 2.51 -21.97 -10.35
N PRO A 8 1.43 -21.55 -11.04
CA PRO A 8 1.59 -20.81 -12.28
C PRO A 8 2.38 -19.52 -11.99
N PRO A 9 3.39 -19.19 -12.81
CA PRO A 9 4.22 -18.03 -12.56
C PRO A 9 3.34 -16.78 -12.56
N PRO A 10 3.56 -15.84 -11.62
CA PRO A 10 2.82 -14.60 -11.62
C PRO A 10 3.03 -13.89 -12.96
N PRO A 11 2.00 -13.24 -13.53
CA PRO A 11 2.11 -12.53 -14.79
C PRO A 11 3.26 -11.53 -14.72
N ALA A 12 4.06 -11.43 -15.79
CA ALA A 12 5.29 -10.63 -15.86
C ALA A 12 5.11 -9.17 -15.40
N ALA A 13 3.92 -8.60 -15.60
CA ALA A 13 3.55 -7.27 -15.12
C ALA A 13 3.64 -7.12 -13.59
N LEU A 14 3.25 -8.15 -12.81
CA LEU A 14 3.35 -8.13 -11.34
C LEU A 14 4.79 -8.26 -10.85
N ARG A 15 5.67 -8.91 -11.63
CA ARG A 15 7.11 -8.95 -11.31
C ARG A 15 7.77 -7.60 -11.56
N ALA A 16 7.39 -6.92 -12.64
CA ALA A 16 7.93 -5.60 -12.96
C ALA A 16 7.52 -4.54 -11.93
N THR A 17 6.26 -4.51 -11.50
CA THR A 17 5.79 -3.56 -10.45
C THR A 17 6.51 -3.79 -9.13
N ALA A 18 6.71 -5.05 -8.74
CA ALA A 18 7.46 -5.39 -7.53
C ALA A 18 8.91 -4.89 -7.60
N ILE A 19 9.61 -5.12 -8.73
CA ILE A 19 10.98 -4.64 -8.92
C ILE A 19 11.04 -3.11 -8.85
N VAL A 20 10.15 -2.41 -9.55
CA VAL A 20 10.10 -0.93 -9.54
C VAL A 20 9.81 -0.41 -8.13
N ALA A 21 8.90 -1.04 -7.39
CA ALA A 21 8.61 -0.69 -6.00
C ALA A 21 9.85 -0.87 -5.11
N THR A 22 10.55 -2.00 -5.22
CA THR A 22 11.78 -2.27 -4.45
C THR A 22 12.86 -1.25 -4.78
N VAL A 23 13.07 -0.93 -6.06
CA VAL A 23 14.03 0.10 -6.49
C VAL A 23 13.64 1.47 -5.91
N GLY A 24 12.37 1.86 -5.99
CA GLY A 24 11.87 3.10 -5.42
C GLY A 24 12.13 3.19 -3.92
N VAL A 25 11.86 2.11 -3.17
CA VAL A 25 12.13 2.03 -1.73
C VAL A 25 13.63 2.13 -1.43
N VAL A 26 14.49 1.43 -2.17
CA VAL A 26 15.95 1.51 -1.96
C VAL A 26 16.47 2.93 -2.22
N VAL A 27 16.01 3.58 -3.30
CA VAL A 27 16.35 4.98 -3.61
C VAL A 27 15.85 5.92 -2.52
N ALA A 28 14.64 5.69 -1.99
CA ALA A 28 14.11 6.48 -0.89
C ALA A 28 14.95 6.33 0.38
N ILE A 29 15.31 5.11 0.76
CA ILE A 29 16.18 4.84 1.91
C ILE A 29 17.55 5.50 1.72
N ALA A 30 18.16 5.40 0.54
CA ALA A 30 19.42 6.05 0.25
C ALA A 30 19.32 7.59 0.38
N GLY A 31 18.24 8.19 -0.14
CA GLY A 31 17.96 9.62 0.04
C GLY A 31 17.80 10.02 1.50
N LEU A 32 17.10 9.20 2.28
CA LEU A 32 16.93 9.41 3.72
C LEU A 32 18.26 9.32 4.48
N LEU A 33 19.11 8.34 4.17
CA LEU A 33 20.44 8.21 4.78
C LEU A 33 21.33 9.41 4.46
N LEU A 34 21.22 9.99 3.26
CA LEU A 34 21.92 11.23 2.92
C LEU A 34 21.40 12.42 3.75
N LEU A 35 20.09 12.52 3.99
CA LEU A 35 19.49 13.56 4.84
C LEU A 35 19.87 13.44 6.32
N LEU A 36 20.18 12.22 6.77
CA LEU A 36 20.61 11.91 8.13
C LEU A 36 22.12 12.07 8.34
N ARG A 37 22.89 12.40 7.28
CA ARG A 37 24.32 12.64 7.46
C ARG A 37 24.54 13.88 8.33
N PRO A 38 25.40 13.79 9.36
CA PRO A 38 25.76 14.93 10.17
C PRO A 38 26.56 15.93 9.33
N VAL A 39 26.24 17.20 9.50
CA VAL A 39 26.99 18.33 8.97
C VAL A 39 27.65 19.00 10.16
N THR A 40 28.97 19.05 10.14
CA THR A 40 29.77 19.69 11.19
C THR A 40 30.58 20.81 10.56
N THR A 41 30.83 21.88 11.32
CA THR A 41 31.87 22.85 10.99
C THR A 41 32.88 22.92 12.12
N PRO A 42 34.07 23.51 11.90
CA PRO A 42 35.07 23.62 12.96
C PRO A 42 34.58 24.41 14.18
N VAL A 43 33.55 25.23 14.00
CA VAL A 43 33.06 26.18 15.01
C VAL A 43 31.79 25.68 15.72
N GLN A 44 31.01 24.81 15.07
CA GLN A 44 29.74 24.32 15.62
C GLN A 44 29.28 23.00 14.98
N ASP A 45 28.52 22.22 15.75
CA ASP A 45 27.76 21.08 15.23
C ASP A 45 26.41 21.54 14.66
N CYS A 46 26.30 21.57 13.33
CA CYS A 46 25.04 21.90 12.65
C CYS A 46 23.98 20.80 12.80
N GLY A 47 24.36 19.60 13.26
CA GLY A 47 23.49 18.43 13.36
C GLY A 47 23.23 17.76 12.01
N THR A 48 22.14 17.01 11.89
CA THR A 48 21.73 16.42 10.60
C THR A 48 20.91 17.41 9.80
N ALA A 49 20.89 17.27 8.47
CA ALA A 49 20.09 18.15 7.63
C ALA A 49 18.59 18.08 7.96
N LEU A 50 18.10 16.89 8.32
CA LEU A 50 16.72 16.71 8.76
C LEU A 50 16.45 17.37 10.11
N GLY A 51 17.36 17.20 11.09
CA GLY A 51 17.25 17.83 12.40
C GLY A 51 17.28 19.35 12.32
N PHE A 52 18.15 19.92 11.49
CA PHE A 52 18.22 21.37 11.28
C PHE A 52 16.90 21.95 10.74
N LEU A 53 16.26 21.25 9.79
CA LEU A 53 14.97 21.67 9.22
C LEU A 53 13.81 21.55 10.21
N LEU A 54 13.83 20.55 11.09
CA LEU A 54 12.76 20.29 12.06
C LEU A 54 12.89 21.14 13.32
N ASP A 55 14.10 21.29 13.85
CA ASP A 55 14.38 22.02 15.09
C ASP A 55 14.46 23.54 14.87
N GLY A 56 14.50 23.99 13.61
CA GLY A 56 14.60 25.42 13.28
C GLY A 56 15.88 26.07 13.79
N ARG A 57 16.99 25.31 13.86
CA ARG A 57 18.27 25.82 14.38
C ARG A 57 18.75 27.04 13.59
N THR A 58 19.31 28.01 14.30
CA THR A 58 19.91 29.22 13.72
C THR A 58 21.43 29.04 13.58
N ASN A 59 22.06 29.85 12.72
CA ASN A 59 23.51 29.83 12.57
C ASN A 59 24.17 30.55 13.75
N THR A 60 25.18 29.93 14.36
CA THR A 60 26.12 30.64 15.23
C THR A 60 27.29 31.16 14.41
N PHE A 61 27.68 32.40 14.65
CA PHE A 61 28.84 33.06 14.05
C PHE A 61 29.86 33.29 15.15
N ALA A 62 31.15 33.07 14.85
CA ALA A 62 32.25 33.41 15.75
C ALA A 62 32.87 34.75 15.33
N ASP A 63 33.43 35.49 16.28
CA ASP A 63 34.12 36.75 15.98
C ASP A 63 35.49 36.45 15.36
N PRO A 64 35.82 36.94 14.15
CA PRO A 64 37.15 36.75 13.58
C PRO A 64 38.27 37.40 14.41
N ALA A 65 37.96 38.48 15.13
CA ALA A 65 38.93 39.18 15.97
C ALA A 65 39.25 38.45 17.29
N ASP A 66 38.43 37.46 17.67
CA ASP A 66 38.61 36.61 18.85
C ASP A 66 38.27 35.15 18.50
N PRO A 67 39.14 34.48 17.71
CA PRO A 67 38.84 33.16 17.19
C PRO A 67 38.89 32.10 18.32
N PRO A 68 38.02 31.07 18.27
CA PRO A 68 38.07 29.95 19.22
C PRO A 68 39.42 29.23 19.19
N ASP A 69 39.78 28.61 20.32
CA ASP A 69 41.03 27.87 20.47
C ASP A 69 41.26 26.89 19.30
N GLY A 70 42.40 27.04 18.63
CA GLY A 70 42.80 26.18 17.52
C GLY A 70 42.27 26.59 16.15
N LEU A 71 41.57 27.73 16.03
CA LEU A 71 41.15 28.30 14.76
C LEU A 71 41.85 29.64 14.47
N THR A 72 42.11 29.89 13.19
CA THR A 72 42.63 31.17 12.71
C THR A 72 41.49 32.12 12.35
N GLU A 73 41.77 33.43 12.34
CA GLU A 73 40.85 34.48 11.86
C GLU A 73 40.31 34.17 10.45
N ALA A 74 41.17 33.65 9.57
CA ALA A 74 40.81 33.25 8.22
C ALA A 74 39.81 32.08 8.19
N GLU A 75 39.98 31.07 9.05
CA GLU A 75 39.06 29.94 9.17
C GLU A 75 37.71 30.35 9.75
N VAL A 76 37.71 31.25 10.73
CA VAL A 76 36.47 31.82 11.30
C VAL A 76 35.72 32.63 10.25
N THR A 77 36.44 33.44 9.45
CA THR A 77 35.86 34.23 8.36
C THR A 77 35.24 33.32 7.29
N ASP A 78 35.95 32.31 6.79
CA ASP A 78 35.40 31.34 5.83
C ASP A 78 34.18 30.58 6.39
N ASN A 79 34.22 30.22 7.67
CA ASN A 79 33.07 29.59 8.33
C ASN A 79 31.85 30.52 8.37
N ASN A 80 32.04 31.81 8.65
CA ASN A 80 30.97 32.80 8.70
C ASN A 80 30.39 33.10 7.31
N GLU A 81 31.22 33.10 6.26
CA GLU A 81 30.78 33.27 4.87
C GLU A 81 29.92 32.09 4.37
N ARG A 82 30.15 30.90 4.92
CA ARG A 82 29.38 29.69 4.58
C ARG A 82 28.67 29.13 5.82
N PRO A 83 27.58 29.77 6.26
CA PRO A 83 26.87 29.37 7.46
C PRO A 83 26.29 27.95 7.35
N CYS A 84 26.04 27.31 8.50
CA CYS A 84 25.45 25.97 8.59
C CYS A 84 24.25 25.78 7.67
N ARG A 85 23.33 26.76 7.62
CA ARG A 85 22.14 26.70 6.78
C ARG A 85 22.43 26.43 5.30
N VAL A 86 23.46 27.07 4.74
CA VAL A 86 23.82 26.89 3.32
C VAL A 86 24.42 25.51 3.10
N ARG A 87 25.37 25.10 3.95
CA ARG A 87 26.00 23.77 3.88
C ARG A 87 24.99 22.63 4.04
N VAL A 88 24.06 22.79 4.99
CA VAL A 88 22.95 21.86 5.22
C VAL A 88 22.04 21.82 4.00
N ALA A 89 21.65 22.97 3.43
CA ALA A 89 20.77 23.01 2.25
C ALA A 89 21.40 22.32 1.02
N ASP A 90 22.70 22.57 0.78
CA ASP A 90 23.43 21.96 -0.33
C ASP A 90 23.55 20.44 -0.17
N THR A 91 23.79 19.98 1.07
CA THR A 91 23.84 18.54 1.39
C THR A 91 22.46 17.90 1.36
N ALA A 92 21.42 18.62 1.79
CA ALA A 92 20.05 18.14 1.86
C ALA A 92 19.41 17.97 0.48
N ARG A 93 19.71 18.88 -0.46
CA ARG A 93 19.11 18.88 -1.82
C ARG A 93 19.14 17.52 -2.51
N PRO A 94 20.31 16.88 -2.72
CA PRO A 94 20.35 15.58 -3.40
C PRO A 94 19.63 14.48 -2.61
N GLY A 95 19.74 14.49 -1.27
CA GLY A 95 19.04 13.54 -0.41
C GLY A 95 17.51 13.68 -0.48
N ALA A 96 17.00 14.91 -0.46
CA ALA A 96 15.58 15.22 -0.58
C ALA A 96 15.04 14.84 -1.95
N ILE A 97 15.77 15.15 -3.03
CA ILE A 97 15.38 14.76 -4.39
C ILE A 97 15.29 13.24 -4.51
N ALA A 98 16.32 12.51 -4.05
CA ALA A 98 16.34 11.05 -4.07
C ALA A 98 15.19 10.46 -3.24
N PHE A 99 14.97 10.99 -2.03
CA PHE A 99 13.89 10.54 -1.15
C PHE A 99 12.51 10.70 -1.81
N VAL A 100 12.20 11.89 -2.32
CA VAL A 100 10.91 12.18 -2.96
C VAL A 100 10.71 11.36 -4.23
N ALA A 101 11.73 11.25 -5.08
CA ALA A 101 11.66 10.46 -6.30
C ALA A 101 11.46 8.96 -6.01
N GLY A 102 12.20 8.41 -5.03
CA GLY A 102 12.05 7.02 -4.60
C GLY A 102 10.67 6.72 -4.04
N MET A 103 10.15 7.61 -3.18
CA MET A 103 8.79 7.50 -2.63
C MET A 103 7.72 7.58 -3.72
N ALA A 104 7.85 8.49 -4.68
CA ALA A 104 6.90 8.63 -5.79
C ALA A 104 6.85 7.34 -6.63
N LEU A 105 8.00 6.75 -6.95
CA LEU A 105 8.07 5.47 -7.67
C LEU A 105 7.38 4.34 -6.90
N ALA A 106 7.65 4.23 -5.59
CA ALA A 106 7.03 3.21 -4.74
C ALA A 106 5.50 3.36 -4.67
N ILE A 107 5.01 4.59 -4.51
CA ILE A 107 3.56 4.89 -4.47
C ILE A 107 2.89 4.55 -5.81
N VAL A 108 3.48 4.96 -6.93
CA VAL A 108 2.91 4.67 -8.26
C VAL A 108 2.85 3.16 -8.49
N ALA A 109 3.91 2.42 -8.16
CA ALA A 109 3.92 0.97 -8.29
C ALA A 109 2.84 0.30 -7.42
N LEU A 110 2.69 0.76 -6.17
CA LEU A 110 1.65 0.28 -5.26
C LEU A 110 0.24 0.54 -5.81
N LEU A 111 -0.01 1.74 -6.35
CA LEU A 111 -1.30 2.10 -6.93
C LEU A 111 -1.63 1.24 -8.15
N VAL A 112 -0.66 1.03 -9.05
CA VAL A 112 -0.84 0.16 -10.23
C VAL A 112 -1.22 -1.26 -9.79
N GLU A 113 -0.54 -1.80 -8.77
CA GLU A 113 -0.83 -3.14 -8.27
C GLU A 113 -2.18 -3.23 -7.57
N ALA A 114 -2.56 -2.22 -6.78
CA ALA A 114 -3.86 -2.12 -6.14
C ALA A 114 -5.00 -2.07 -7.17
N VAL A 115 -4.84 -1.29 -8.25
CA VAL A 115 -5.81 -1.20 -9.35
C VAL A 115 -5.89 -2.52 -10.13
N ALA A 116 -4.75 -3.16 -10.41
CA ALA A 116 -4.71 -4.45 -11.11
C ALA A 116 -5.42 -5.55 -10.29
N ARG A 117 -5.11 -5.66 -8.99
CA ARG A 117 -5.75 -6.62 -8.09
C ARG A 117 -7.24 -6.29 -7.90
N GLY A 118 -7.57 -5.04 -7.62
CA GLY A 118 -8.95 -4.58 -7.40
C GLY A 118 -9.84 -4.83 -8.62
N SER A 119 -9.38 -4.46 -9.81
CA SER A 119 -10.11 -4.70 -11.06
C SER A 119 -10.28 -6.19 -11.37
N SER A 120 -9.30 -7.03 -11.04
CA SER A 120 -9.41 -8.49 -11.22
C SER A 120 -10.44 -9.10 -10.28
N TRP A 121 -10.53 -8.60 -9.04
CA TRP A 121 -11.50 -9.05 -8.05
C TRP A 121 -12.93 -8.64 -8.43
N LEU A 122 -13.10 -7.37 -8.84
CA LEU A 122 -14.37 -6.86 -9.34
C LEU A 122 -14.86 -7.67 -10.56
N ARG A 123 -13.98 -7.95 -11.52
CA ARG A 123 -14.30 -8.78 -12.70
C ARG A 123 -14.73 -10.21 -12.30
N ARG A 124 -14.03 -10.84 -11.34
CA ARG A 124 -14.39 -12.16 -10.82
C ARG A 124 -15.76 -12.15 -10.14
N ARG A 125 -16.05 -11.14 -9.32
CA ARG A 125 -17.34 -10.97 -8.65
C ARG A 125 -18.48 -10.74 -9.65
N ALA A 126 -18.25 -9.96 -10.71
CA ALA A 126 -19.23 -9.74 -11.77
C ALA A 126 -19.53 -11.02 -12.56
N ARG A 127 -18.50 -11.82 -12.88
CA ARG A 127 -18.67 -13.14 -13.54
C ARG A 127 -19.47 -14.10 -12.67
N ALA A 128 -19.09 -14.28 -11.40
CA ALA A 128 -19.81 -15.13 -10.46
C ALA A 128 -21.30 -14.74 -10.29
N ARG A 129 -21.62 -13.45 -10.35
CA ARG A 129 -23.02 -12.98 -10.35
C ARG A 129 -23.79 -13.37 -11.60
N ARG A 130 -23.15 -13.24 -12.78
CA ARG A 130 -23.76 -13.66 -14.06
C ARG A 130 -23.97 -15.17 -14.12
N ASP A 131 -23.00 -15.94 -13.62
CA ASP A 131 -23.08 -17.40 -13.60
C ASP A 131 -24.21 -17.88 -12.67
N ARG A 132 -24.36 -17.26 -11.49
CA ARG A 132 -25.51 -17.52 -10.60
C ARG A 132 -26.84 -17.17 -11.25
N ALA A 133 -26.94 -16.01 -11.92
CA ALA A 133 -28.16 -15.62 -12.61
C ALA A 133 -28.57 -16.60 -13.73
N ARG A 134 -27.58 -17.21 -14.41
CA ARG A 134 -27.82 -18.28 -15.40
C ARG A 134 -28.17 -19.62 -14.76
N ALA A 135 -27.62 -19.91 -13.59
CA ALA A 135 -27.84 -21.16 -12.88
C ALA A 135 -29.18 -21.20 -12.12
N THR A 136 -29.83 -20.05 -11.89
CA THR A 136 -31.18 -20.01 -11.30
C THR A 136 -32.17 -20.68 -12.27
N PRO A 137 -32.77 -21.82 -11.91
CA PRO A 137 -33.76 -22.48 -12.75
C PRO A 137 -34.95 -21.55 -12.99
N ALA A 138 -35.57 -21.63 -14.17
CA ALA A 138 -36.82 -20.95 -14.42
C ALA A 138 -37.85 -21.35 -13.35
N PRO A 139 -38.68 -20.41 -12.85
CA PRO A 139 -39.77 -20.78 -11.96
C PRO A 139 -40.62 -21.85 -12.67
N PRO A 140 -41.08 -22.88 -11.94
CA PRO A 140 -41.94 -23.89 -12.54
C PRO A 140 -43.13 -23.20 -13.21
N PRO A 141 -43.61 -23.73 -14.35
CA PRO A 141 -44.77 -23.16 -15.01
C PRO A 141 -45.93 -23.06 -14.00
N PRO A 142 -46.76 -22.01 -14.07
CA PRO A 142 -47.93 -21.90 -13.22
C PRO A 142 -48.71 -23.21 -13.33
N GLN A 143 -48.92 -23.87 -12.19
CA GLN A 143 -49.70 -25.10 -12.19
C GLN A 143 -51.08 -24.78 -12.77
N PRO A 144 -51.60 -25.58 -13.71
CA PRO A 144 -52.96 -25.39 -14.18
C PRO A 144 -53.89 -25.38 -12.95
N PRO A 145 -54.93 -24.53 -12.94
CA PRO A 145 -55.89 -24.50 -11.84
C PRO A 145 -56.37 -25.93 -11.60
N ALA A 146 -56.29 -26.39 -10.35
CA ALA A 146 -56.76 -27.70 -9.97
C ALA A 146 -58.17 -27.88 -10.52
N THR A 147 -58.35 -28.83 -11.43
CA THR A 147 -59.68 -29.20 -11.91
C THR A 147 -60.52 -29.55 -10.69
N PRO A 148 -61.66 -28.87 -10.46
CA PRO A 148 -62.59 -29.28 -9.44
C PRO A 148 -63.15 -30.65 -9.86
N GLY A 149 -62.60 -31.72 -9.27
CA GLY A 149 -62.95 -33.08 -9.63
C GLY A 149 -62.79 -34.01 -8.44
N ASP A 150 -63.94 -34.45 -7.94
CA ASP A 150 -64.14 -35.80 -7.40
C ASP A 150 -63.63 -36.14 -6.00
N ASP A 151 -63.81 -35.23 -5.03
CA ASP A 151 -64.04 -35.66 -3.64
C ASP A 151 -65.51 -36.09 -3.47
N ALA A 152 -65.89 -37.17 -4.16
CA ALA A 152 -67.10 -37.92 -3.80
C ALA A 152 -66.76 -38.80 -2.58
N PRO A 153 -67.35 -38.57 -1.39
CA PRO A 153 -67.10 -39.40 -0.22
C PRO A 153 -67.64 -40.81 -0.50
N THR A 154 -66.74 -41.77 -0.71
CA THR A 154 -67.10 -43.19 -0.68
C THR A 154 -67.42 -43.54 0.77
N THR A 155 -68.71 -43.73 1.05
CA THR A 155 -69.23 -44.28 2.29
C THR A 155 -68.70 -45.71 2.46
N ARG A 156 -67.59 -45.84 3.20
CA ARG A 156 -67.10 -47.12 3.69
C ARG A 156 -68.12 -47.66 4.69
N SER A 157 -69.00 -48.55 4.21
CA SER A 157 -69.91 -49.34 5.04
C SER A 157 -69.09 -50.10 6.07
N ALA A 158 -69.34 -49.80 7.35
CA ALA A 158 -68.80 -50.53 8.48
C ALA A 158 -69.51 -51.89 8.58
N ASP A 159 -68.70 -52.94 8.48
CA ASP A 159 -69.07 -54.33 8.67
C ASP A 159 -69.38 -54.56 10.17
N ALA A 160 -70.62 -54.96 10.47
CA ALA A 160 -71.08 -55.25 11.83
C ALA A 160 -71.06 -56.76 12.04
N GLY A 161 -70.00 -57.25 12.69
CA GLY A 161 -69.94 -58.64 13.18
C GLY A 161 -70.90 -58.86 14.38
N PRO A 162 -71.55 -60.03 14.48
CA PRO A 162 -72.52 -60.32 15.53
C PRO A 162 -71.87 -60.63 16.89
N PRO A 163 -72.60 -60.39 18.01
CA PRO A 163 -72.08 -60.57 19.36
C PRO A 163 -72.01 -62.04 19.78
N THR A 164 -70.89 -62.43 20.39
CA THR A 164 -70.74 -63.66 21.17
C THR A 164 -71.30 -63.47 22.57
N ALA A 165 -72.12 -64.43 23.02
CA ALA A 165 -72.53 -64.65 24.40
C ALA A 165 -71.96 -65.97 24.89
#